data_AF-A0A2N9NV12-F1
#
_entry.id   AF-A0A2N9NV12-F1
#
_cell.length_a   1.000
_cell.length_b   1.000
_cell.length_c   1.000
_cell.angle_alpha   90.00
_cell.angle_beta   90.00
_cell.angle_gamma   90.00
#
_symmetry.space_group_name_H-M   'P 1'
#
loop_
_entity.id
_entity.type
_entity.pdbx_description
1 polymer ?
#
loop_
_entity_poly.entity_id
_entity_poly.type
_entity_poly.pdbx_seq_one_letter_code
_entity_poly.pdbx_strand_id
1 'polypeptide(L)'
;MKNPKSILSIAVMVSSMTLALQTGLAQPSGLLTNAVTGAANALWDFSQLTNELQNIYFSGKSVVISYADPYTQDGHGKFIASASKTTATVITGISDDTPTTNELAEASYKVTGSVTSTKGVAKLVFTTSLSGAVESNGKNREFSSTTTFTIKVDAVAGQVSGRWAESGRLSGGGGPTRSSTSSGLYGPYALSDYQAEVGTGAWTLILDFSSASGKTLAGTATVTLDSGTVYPFTFTGAFSSHTGESKLNLKGVSGAVGSMLQVTLNSSNQAVFVSGRIAGQTVNLRQ
;
A
#
# COMPACT_ATOMS: atom_id res chain seq x y z
N MET A 1 67.29 43.06 61.44
CA MET A 1 67.72 42.04 60.46
C MET A 1 66.59 41.82 59.45
N LYS A 2 66.96 41.66 58.17
CA LYS A 2 66.17 41.24 56.99
C LYS A 2 65.43 42.31 56.17
N ASN A 3 66.18 42.80 55.18
CA ASN A 3 65.91 43.18 53.78
C ASN A 3 64.48 43.19 53.21
N PRO A 4 64.19 44.13 52.26
CA PRO A 4 63.03 44.15 51.38
C PRO A 4 63.30 43.44 50.03
N LYS A 5 62.25 42.88 49.38
CA LYS A 5 62.17 42.52 47.94
C LYS A 5 60.68 42.55 47.54
N SER A 6 60.18 43.47 46.72
CA SER A 6 60.27 43.62 45.26
C SER A 6 59.54 42.53 44.43
N ILE A 7 58.41 42.96 43.85
CA ILE A 7 57.91 42.79 42.46
C ILE A 7 58.02 41.40 41.81
N LEU A 8 56.87 40.81 41.42
CA LEU A 8 56.61 40.45 40.01
C LEU A 8 55.13 40.09 39.77
N SER A 9 54.46 40.96 39.01
CA SER A 9 53.19 40.68 38.36
C SER A 9 53.42 39.70 37.20
N ILE A 10 52.67 38.60 37.16
CA ILE A 10 52.55 37.76 35.97
C ILE A 10 51.07 37.74 35.59
N ALA A 11 50.73 38.57 34.61
CA ALA A 11 49.49 38.44 33.86
C ALA A 11 49.69 37.33 32.82
N VAL A 12 49.05 36.18 33.03
CA VAL A 12 48.93 35.16 31.98
C VAL A 12 47.54 35.31 31.36
N MET A 13 47.45 36.06 30.26
CA MET A 13 46.36 35.88 29.30
C MET A 13 46.62 34.61 28.51
N VAL A 14 45.97 33.51 28.87
CA VAL A 14 45.75 32.41 27.93
C VAL A 14 44.40 32.66 27.26
N SER A 15 44.40 33.46 26.19
CA SER A 15 43.29 33.49 25.25
C SER A 15 43.40 32.25 24.37
N SER A 16 42.83 31.15 24.85
CA SER A 16 42.62 29.95 24.03
C SER A 16 41.51 30.27 23.03
N MET A 17 41.86 30.80 21.87
CA MET A 17 41.01 30.66 20.69
C MET A 17 40.93 29.17 20.36
N THR A 18 39.97 28.47 20.94
CA THR A 18 39.45 27.23 20.36
C THR A 18 38.84 27.60 19.01
N LEU A 19 39.64 27.48 17.96
CA LEU A 19 39.17 27.35 16.59
C LEU A 19 38.33 26.07 16.55
N ALA A 20 37.03 26.19 16.80
CA ALA A 20 36.10 25.12 16.49
C ALA A 20 36.19 24.92 14.97
N LEU A 21 36.86 23.86 14.53
CA LEU A 21 36.71 23.36 13.18
C LEU A 21 35.23 23.04 13.00
N GLN A 22 34.50 23.99 12.46
CA GLN A 22 33.16 23.79 11.96
C GLN A 22 33.35 22.95 10.69
N THR A 23 33.52 21.63 10.85
CA THR A 23 33.44 20.70 9.73
C THR A 23 32.04 20.88 9.17
N GLY A 24 31.93 21.63 8.07
CA GLY A 24 30.67 21.86 7.40
C GLY A 24 30.10 20.50 7.05
N LEU A 25 28.97 20.15 7.67
CA LEU A 25 28.28 18.92 7.34
C LEU A 25 27.89 18.99 5.86
N ALA A 26 28.33 18.00 5.10
CA ALA A 26 28.07 17.94 3.68
C ALA A 26 26.58 17.70 3.44
N GLN A 27 26.04 18.35 2.41
CA GLN A 27 24.67 18.13 1.99
C GLN A 27 24.52 16.71 1.42
N PRO A 28 23.35 16.07 1.56
CA PRO A 28 23.07 14.83 0.86
C PRO A 28 23.16 15.05 -0.66
N SER A 29 23.73 14.07 -1.35
CA SER A 29 23.86 14.04 -2.81
C SER A 29 23.88 12.59 -3.31
N GLY A 30 23.61 12.41 -4.59
CA GLY A 30 23.56 11.10 -5.23
C GLY A 30 22.35 10.28 -4.81
N LEU A 31 22.51 8.95 -4.81
CA LEU A 31 21.44 8.01 -4.50
C LEU A 31 21.52 7.53 -3.05
N LEU A 32 20.43 7.68 -2.30
CA LEU A 32 20.29 7.20 -0.93
C LEU A 32 19.17 6.15 -0.86
N THR A 33 19.47 5.01 -0.22
CA THR A 33 18.52 3.91 -0.06
C THR A 33 18.23 3.69 1.41
N ASN A 34 16.95 3.69 1.78
CA ASN A 34 16.47 3.45 3.13
C ASN A 34 15.49 2.28 3.12
N ALA A 35 15.90 1.15 3.69
CA ALA A 35 15.03 0.00 3.87
C ALA A 35 14.19 0.18 5.14
N VAL A 36 12.87 0.04 5.00
CA VAL A 36 11.94 0.12 6.13
C VAL A 36 11.39 -1.27 6.39
N THR A 37 11.71 -1.78 7.57
CA THR A 37 11.25 -3.06 8.08
C THR A 37 10.57 -2.85 9.42
N GLY A 38 9.65 -3.73 9.78
CA GLY A 38 8.94 -3.70 11.06
C GLY A 38 7.42 -3.57 10.89
N ALA A 39 6.71 -4.36 11.69
CA ALA A 39 5.27 -4.53 11.60
C ALA A 39 4.48 -3.21 11.63
N ALA A 40 4.83 -2.28 12.52
CA ALA A 40 4.10 -1.01 12.67
C ALA A 40 4.21 -0.07 11.45
N ASN A 41 5.18 -0.31 10.56
CA ASN A 41 5.42 0.48 9.35
C ASN A 41 5.13 -0.30 8.06
N ALA A 42 4.44 -1.45 8.18
CA ALA A 42 4.13 -2.30 7.05
C ALA A 42 3.26 -1.58 6.01
N LEU A 43 3.62 -1.74 4.73
CA LEU A 43 2.86 -1.31 3.58
C LEU A 43 2.50 -2.54 2.74
N TRP A 44 1.20 -2.73 2.52
CA TRP A 44 0.68 -3.92 1.86
C TRP A 44 0.34 -3.62 0.41
N ASP A 45 0.72 -4.51 -0.49
CA ASP A 45 0.28 -4.45 -1.87
C ASP A 45 -0.92 -5.36 -2.07
N PHE A 46 -2.06 -4.77 -2.40
CA PHE A 46 -3.28 -5.52 -2.67
C PHE A 46 -3.60 -5.60 -4.16
N SER A 47 -2.72 -5.10 -5.04
CA SER A 47 -2.92 -5.15 -6.49
C SER A 47 -2.83 -6.56 -7.08
N GLN A 48 -2.27 -7.51 -6.33
CA GLN A 48 -2.04 -8.89 -6.74
C GLN A 48 -3.11 -9.88 -6.25
N LEU A 49 -4.16 -9.43 -5.52
CA LEU A 49 -5.22 -10.33 -5.05
C LEU A 49 -6.09 -10.77 -6.24
N THR A 50 -5.73 -11.87 -6.88
CA THR A 50 -6.35 -12.33 -8.14
C THR A 50 -7.23 -13.56 -7.96
N ASN A 51 -6.92 -14.46 -7.02
CA ASN A 51 -7.57 -15.78 -7.00
C ASN A 51 -8.76 -15.91 -6.04
N GLU A 52 -8.76 -15.27 -4.87
CA GLU A 52 -9.88 -15.41 -3.92
C GLU A 52 -11.00 -14.38 -4.16
N LEU A 53 -10.66 -13.19 -4.64
CA LEU A 53 -11.62 -12.08 -4.75
C LEU A 53 -12.44 -12.07 -6.05
N GLN A 54 -12.15 -12.99 -6.97
CA GLN A 54 -12.75 -13.05 -8.32
C GLN A 54 -13.61 -14.30 -8.56
N ASN A 55 -13.87 -15.05 -7.49
CA ASN A 55 -14.87 -16.11 -7.46
C ASN A 55 -16.12 -15.61 -6.73
N ILE A 56 -17.29 -15.89 -7.30
CA ILE A 56 -18.57 -15.52 -6.70
C ILE A 56 -19.46 -16.75 -6.57
N TYR A 57 -19.97 -16.99 -5.35
CA TYR A 57 -20.82 -18.14 -5.05
C TYR A 57 -22.29 -17.73 -4.96
N PHE A 58 -23.17 -18.45 -5.65
CA PHE A 58 -24.61 -18.21 -5.64
C PHE A 58 -25.38 -19.44 -5.12
N SER A 59 -26.52 -19.19 -4.44
CA SER A 59 -27.44 -20.22 -3.95
C SER A 59 -26.78 -21.31 -3.09
N GLY A 60 -25.92 -20.94 -2.14
CA GLY A 60 -25.30 -21.92 -1.24
C GLY A 60 -24.27 -22.82 -1.93
N LYS A 61 -23.56 -22.27 -2.94
CA LYS A 61 -22.56 -22.90 -3.82
C LYS A 61 -23.11 -23.58 -5.07
N SER A 62 -24.42 -23.70 -5.27
CA SER A 62 -24.99 -24.36 -6.47
C SER A 62 -24.61 -23.72 -7.82
N VAL A 63 -24.20 -22.45 -7.80
CA VAL A 63 -23.63 -21.77 -8.97
C VAL A 63 -22.36 -21.04 -8.57
N VAL A 64 -21.29 -21.19 -9.35
CA VAL A 64 -20.02 -20.46 -9.17
C VAL A 64 -19.76 -19.65 -10.42
N ILE A 65 -19.44 -18.37 -10.24
CA ILE A 65 -19.00 -17.51 -11.34
C ILE A 65 -17.55 -17.10 -11.09
N SER A 66 -16.67 -17.43 -12.01
CA SER A 66 -15.24 -17.13 -11.95
C SER A 66 -14.82 -16.32 -13.16
N TYR A 67 -13.99 -15.30 -12.95
CA TYR A 67 -13.41 -14.47 -14.00
C TYR A 67 -12.01 -14.03 -13.56
N ALA A 68 -11.17 -13.62 -14.52
CA ALA A 68 -9.80 -13.20 -14.26
C ALA A 68 -9.53 -11.86 -14.96
N ASP A 69 -9.84 -10.76 -14.27
CA ASP A 69 -9.62 -9.41 -14.80
C ASP A 69 -8.66 -8.60 -13.92
N PRO A 70 -7.68 -7.90 -14.51
CA PRO A 70 -6.79 -7.06 -13.75
C PRO A 70 -7.52 -5.85 -13.16
N TYR A 71 -7.01 -5.35 -12.05
CA TYR A 71 -7.37 -4.06 -11.49
C TYR A 71 -6.12 -3.34 -11.00
N THR A 72 -6.21 -2.02 -10.85
CA THR A 72 -5.09 -1.20 -10.39
C THR A 72 -5.37 -0.59 -9.04
N GLN A 73 -4.31 -0.39 -8.25
CA GLN A 73 -4.33 0.38 -7.01
C GLN A 73 -3.61 1.71 -7.24
N ASP A 74 -4.30 2.83 -7.08
CA ASP A 74 -3.70 4.15 -7.25
C ASP A 74 -2.94 4.63 -5.98
N GLY A 75 -2.28 5.79 -6.08
CA GLY A 75 -1.58 6.42 -4.95
C GLY A 75 -2.49 6.89 -3.80
N HIS A 76 -3.82 6.94 -3.99
CA HIS A 76 -4.80 7.15 -2.93
C HIS A 76 -5.22 5.84 -2.25
N GLY A 77 -4.75 4.69 -2.74
CA GLY A 77 -5.12 3.36 -2.28
C GLY A 77 -6.51 2.95 -2.77
N LYS A 78 -6.99 3.50 -3.89
CA LYS A 78 -8.26 3.12 -4.50
C LYS A 78 -8.05 2.01 -5.52
N PHE A 79 -8.95 1.03 -5.50
CA PHE A 79 -9.02 -0.01 -6.52
C PHE A 79 -10.09 0.35 -7.53
N ILE A 80 -9.74 0.36 -8.80
CA ILE A 80 -10.68 0.63 -9.89
C ILE A 80 -10.37 -0.29 -11.06
N ALA A 81 -11.38 -0.99 -11.54
CA ALA A 81 -11.37 -1.63 -12.85
C ALA A 81 -12.80 -1.71 -13.39
N SER A 82 -12.92 -1.70 -14.71
CA SER A 82 -14.19 -2.00 -15.36
C SER A 82 -13.94 -2.46 -16.79
N ALA A 83 -14.63 -3.50 -17.20
CA ALA A 83 -14.65 -3.97 -18.58
C ALA A 83 -16.11 -4.24 -18.97
N SER A 84 -16.50 -3.83 -20.17
CA SER A 84 -17.83 -4.17 -20.71
C SER A 84 -17.89 -5.60 -21.25
N LYS A 85 -16.73 -6.21 -21.51
CA LYS A 85 -16.56 -7.57 -22.01
C LYS A 85 -15.44 -8.26 -21.23
N THR A 86 -15.82 -9.27 -20.47
CA THR A 86 -14.94 -10.28 -19.87
C THR A 86 -15.57 -11.65 -20.05
N THR A 87 -14.73 -12.68 -20.08
CA THR A 87 -15.17 -14.07 -20.15
C THR A 87 -15.34 -14.58 -18.73
N ALA A 88 -16.58 -14.82 -18.33
CA ALA A 88 -16.91 -15.47 -17.07
C ALA A 88 -17.19 -16.95 -17.30
N THR A 89 -16.67 -17.81 -16.43
CA THR A 89 -17.09 -19.20 -16.34
C THR A 89 -18.24 -19.27 -15.35
N VAL A 90 -19.41 -19.68 -15.81
CA VAL A 90 -20.59 -19.93 -15.00
C VAL A 90 -20.74 -21.43 -14.84
N ILE A 91 -20.49 -21.91 -13.63
CA ILE A 91 -20.66 -23.32 -13.27
C ILE A 91 -22.05 -23.44 -12.65
N THR A 92 -22.94 -24.21 -13.27
CA THR A 92 -24.28 -24.49 -12.69
C THR A 92 -24.41 -25.96 -12.31
N GLY A 93 -25.10 -26.25 -11.21
CA GLY A 93 -25.45 -27.62 -10.83
C GLY A 93 -24.67 -28.22 -9.66
N ILE A 94 -24.12 -27.42 -8.74
CA ILE A 94 -23.49 -27.95 -7.52
C ILE A 94 -24.60 -28.31 -6.50
N SER A 95 -25.35 -29.36 -6.83
CA SER A 95 -26.12 -30.20 -5.93
C SER A 95 -25.77 -31.64 -6.30
N ASP A 96 -25.60 -32.50 -5.30
CA ASP A 96 -24.84 -33.77 -5.33
C ASP A 96 -25.16 -34.78 -6.45
N ASP A 97 -26.19 -34.56 -7.27
CA ASP A 97 -26.67 -35.48 -8.33
C ASP A 97 -26.86 -34.86 -9.73
N THR A 98 -26.46 -33.61 -9.99
CA THR A 98 -26.57 -32.97 -11.32
C THR A 98 -25.21 -32.80 -12.00
N PRO A 99 -25.07 -33.10 -13.31
CA PRO A 99 -23.82 -32.83 -14.01
C PRO A 99 -23.54 -31.32 -14.00
N THR A 100 -22.34 -30.95 -13.56
CA THR A 100 -21.86 -29.57 -13.61
C THR A 100 -21.73 -29.15 -15.06
N THR A 101 -22.50 -28.14 -15.50
CA THR A 101 -22.24 -27.49 -16.78
C THR A 101 -21.34 -26.29 -16.55
N ASN A 102 -20.24 -26.24 -17.30
CA ASN A 102 -19.37 -25.07 -17.38
C ASN A 102 -19.78 -24.30 -18.62
N GLU A 103 -20.48 -23.19 -18.43
CA GLU A 103 -20.92 -22.32 -19.51
C GLU A 103 -20.02 -21.07 -19.51
N LEU A 104 -19.52 -20.69 -20.69
CA LEU A 104 -18.82 -19.42 -20.86
C LEU A 104 -19.84 -18.34 -21.17
N ALA A 105 -19.75 -17.22 -20.46
CA ALA A 105 -20.61 -16.06 -20.64
C ALA A 105 -19.77 -14.81 -20.90
N GLU A 106 -20.22 -13.97 -21.84
CA GLU A 106 -19.74 -12.60 -21.94
C GLU A 106 -20.40 -11.78 -20.82
N ALA A 107 -19.57 -11.13 -20.00
CA ALA A 107 -20.02 -10.35 -18.87
C ALA A 107 -19.39 -8.95 -18.86
N SER A 108 -20.06 -8.02 -18.23
CA SER A 108 -19.49 -6.77 -17.77
C SER A 108 -19.02 -6.92 -16.33
N TYR A 109 -17.81 -6.46 -16.06
CA TYR A 109 -17.15 -6.52 -14.77
C TYR A 109 -16.84 -5.11 -14.26
N LYS A 110 -16.92 -4.93 -12.94
CA LYS A 110 -16.50 -3.72 -12.24
C LYS A 110 -15.87 -4.06 -10.89
N VAL A 111 -14.70 -3.50 -10.61
CA VAL A 111 -14.11 -3.47 -9.27
C VAL A 111 -14.02 -2.07 -8.73
N THR A 112 -14.34 -1.95 -7.45
CA THR A 112 -14.17 -0.74 -6.66
C THR A 112 -13.63 -1.12 -5.30
N GLY A 113 -12.83 -0.26 -4.70
CA GLY A 113 -12.43 -0.48 -3.32
C GLY A 113 -11.48 0.57 -2.80
N SER A 114 -11.01 0.33 -1.59
CA SER A 114 -9.91 1.08 -1.04
C SER A 114 -9.16 0.33 0.04
N VAL A 115 -7.87 0.62 0.16
CA VAL A 115 -7.05 0.29 1.30
C VAL A 115 -6.77 1.54 2.13
N THR A 116 -6.81 1.36 3.45
CA THR A 116 -6.29 2.32 4.42
C THR A 116 -5.41 1.57 5.40
N SER A 117 -4.44 2.23 6.02
CA SER A 117 -3.62 1.59 7.07
C SER A 117 -3.29 2.59 8.16
N THR A 118 -3.11 2.10 9.37
CA THR A 118 -2.59 2.87 10.50
C THR A 118 -1.81 1.93 11.42
N LYS A 119 -0.54 2.28 11.71
CA LYS A 119 0.33 1.54 12.64
C LYS A 119 0.44 0.04 12.31
N GLY A 120 0.67 -0.31 11.05
CA GLY A 120 0.83 -1.69 10.61
C GLY A 120 -0.47 -2.47 10.42
N VAL A 121 -1.62 -1.84 10.65
CA VAL A 121 -2.93 -2.45 10.45
C VAL A 121 -3.57 -1.89 9.19
N ALA A 122 -3.61 -2.68 8.14
CA ALA A 122 -4.33 -2.34 6.92
C ALA A 122 -5.77 -2.84 6.96
N LYS A 123 -6.67 -2.02 6.41
CA LYS A 123 -8.07 -2.34 6.17
C LYS A 123 -8.34 -2.18 4.68
N LEU A 124 -8.63 -3.30 4.04
CA LEU A 124 -9.08 -3.42 2.67
C LEU A 124 -10.61 -3.49 2.65
N VAL A 125 -11.23 -2.66 1.81
CA VAL A 125 -12.61 -2.84 1.36
C VAL A 125 -12.56 -3.04 -0.14
N PHE A 126 -12.97 -4.20 -0.60
CA PHE A 126 -12.93 -4.58 -2.01
C PHE A 126 -14.31 -5.03 -2.44
N THR A 127 -14.84 -4.48 -3.52
CA THR A 127 -16.13 -4.88 -4.08
C THR A 127 -15.97 -5.16 -5.56
N THR A 128 -16.30 -6.38 -5.95
CA THR A 128 -16.47 -6.78 -7.34
C THR A 128 -17.94 -6.87 -7.68
N SER A 129 -18.29 -6.54 -8.92
CA SER A 129 -19.59 -6.81 -9.50
C SER A 129 -19.43 -7.34 -10.92
N LEU A 130 -20.28 -8.29 -11.27
CA LEU A 130 -20.30 -8.95 -12.55
C LEU A 130 -21.74 -9.06 -13.03
N SER A 131 -22.00 -8.78 -14.29
CA SER A 131 -23.33 -8.94 -14.88
C SER A 131 -23.22 -9.36 -16.34
N GLY A 132 -24.08 -10.27 -16.78
CA GLY A 132 -24.04 -10.76 -18.15
C GLY A 132 -25.26 -11.60 -18.48
N ALA A 133 -25.17 -12.34 -19.57
CA ALA A 133 -26.19 -13.28 -19.98
C ALA A 133 -25.57 -14.64 -20.29
N VAL A 134 -26.25 -15.71 -19.89
CA VAL A 134 -25.82 -17.09 -20.11
C VAL A 134 -27.00 -17.92 -20.62
N GLU A 135 -26.75 -18.81 -21.57
CA GLU A 135 -27.75 -19.75 -22.04
C GLU A 135 -27.76 -20.99 -21.15
N SER A 136 -28.79 -21.10 -20.29
CA SER A 136 -28.96 -22.27 -19.42
C SER A 136 -30.25 -22.99 -19.79
N ASN A 137 -30.14 -24.29 -20.12
CA ASN A 137 -31.25 -25.14 -20.54
C ASN A 137 -32.03 -24.57 -21.76
N GLY A 138 -31.33 -24.10 -22.79
CA GLY A 138 -31.94 -23.56 -24.01
C GLY A 138 -32.66 -22.21 -23.81
N LYS A 139 -32.40 -21.53 -22.68
CA LYS A 139 -33.00 -20.24 -22.35
C LYS A 139 -31.90 -19.25 -22.00
N ASN A 140 -31.96 -18.08 -22.62
CA ASN A 140 -31.09 -16.97 -22.23
C ASN A 140 -31.52 -16.43 -20.86
N ARG A 141 -30.58 -16.37 -19.92
CA ARG A 141 -30.76 -15.90 -18.55
C ARG A 141 -29.78 -14.78 -18.27
N GLU A 142 -30.29 -13.68 -17.75
CA GLU A 142 -29.48 -12.57 -17.27
C GLU A 142 -29.04 -12.85 -15.84
N PHE A 143 -27.77 -12.61 -15.55
CA PHE A 143 -27.23 -12.69 -14.20
C PHE A 143 -26.61 -11.36 -13.78
N SER A 144 -26.70 -11.07 -12.48
CA SER A 144 -25.89 -10.06 -11.84
C SER A 144 -25.41 -10.56 -10.48
N SER A 145 -24.19 -10.18 -10.11
CA SER A 145 -23.57 -10.61 -8.87
C SER A 145 -22.67 -9.53 -8.32
N THR A 146 -22.59 -9.44 -7.00
CA THR A 146 -21.74 -8.51 -6.28
C THR A 146 -21.14 -9.23 -5.08
N THR A 147 -19.83 -9.14 -4.93
CA THR A 147 -19.11 -9.64 -3.75
C THR A 147 -18.33 -8.49 -3.13
N THR A 148 -18.48 -8.34 -1.81
CA THR A 148 -17.75 -7.35 -1.01
C THR A 148 -16.93 -8.06 0.06
N PHE A 149 -15.62 -7.81 0.04
CA PHE A 149 -14.69 -8.21 1.09
C PHE A 149 -14.34 -7.00 1.95
N THR A 150 -14.33 -7.20 3.27
CA THR A 150 -13.74 -6.28 4.24
C THR A 150 -12.67 -7.05 5.00
N ILE A 151 -11.40 -6.87 4.62
CA ILE A 151 -10.26 -7.60 5.16
C ILE A 151 -9.41 -6.64 6.00
N LYS A 152 -8.92 -7.14 7.13
CA LYS A 152 -7.98 -6.51 8.04
C LYS A 152 -6.70 -7.34 8.05
N VAL A 153 -5.59 -6.73 7.64
CA VAL A 153 -4.25 -7.30 7.73
C VAL A 153 -3.53 -6.62 8.88
N ASP A 154 -3.24 -7.35 9.95
CA ASP A 154 -2.63 -6.83 11.17
C ASP A 154 -1.20 -7.35 11.31
N ALA A 155 -0.23 -6.52 10.89
CA ALA A 155 1.19 -6.87 10.95
C ALA A 155 1.67 -7.11 12.39
N VAL A 156 1.09 -6.37 13.34
CA VAL A 156 1.53 -6.36 14.74
C VAL A 156 1.01 -7.59 15.47
N ALA A 157 -0.24 -7.96 15.22
CA ALA A 157 -0.82 -9.20 15.73
C ALA A 157 -0.39 -10.44 14.92
N GLY A 158 0.17 -10.25 13.71
CA GLY A 158 0.55 -11.36 12.82
C GLY A 158 -0.66 -12.12 12.27
N GLN A 159 -1.78 -11.45 12.03
CA GLN A 159 -3.04 -12.09 11.65
C GLN A 159 -3.79 -11.35 10.54
N VAL A 160 -4.57 -12.12 9.78
CA VAL A 160 -5.53 -11.60 8.79
C VAL A 160 -6.94 -12.03 9.19
N SER A 161 -7.87 -11.10 9.15
CA SER A 161 -9.27 -11.35 9.53
C SER A 161 -10.22 -10.46 8.74
N GLY A 162 -11.50 -10.76 8.74
CA GLY A 162 -12.45 -9.96 7.99
C GLY A 162 -13.80 -10.61 7.84
N ARG A 163 -14.52 -10.13 6.83
CA ARG A 163 -15.82 -10.64 6.42
C ARG A 163 -15.97 -10.52 4.93
N TRP A 164 -16.85 -11.35 4.39
CA TRP A 164 -17.31 -11.26 3.03
C TRP A 164 -18.84 -11.21 3.01
N ALA A 165 -19.38 -10.58 1.98
CA ALA A 165 -20.81 -10.55 1.70
C ALA A 165 -21.01 -10.65 0.19
N GLU A 166 -21.98 -11.46 -0.21
CA GLU A 166 -22.31 -11.75 -1.60
C GLU A 166 -23.80 -11.55 -1.83
N SER A 167 -24.13 -11.04 -3.00
CA SER A 167 -25.49 -10.98 -3.49
C SER A 167 -25.52 -11.31 -4.96
N GLY A 168 -26.46 -12.14 -5.39
CA GLY A 168 -26.64 -12.45 -6.80
C GLY A 168 -28.11 -12.51 -7.20
N ARG A 169 -28.34 -12.36 -8.50
CA ARG A 169 -29.64 -12.42 -9.15
C ARG A 169 -29.52 -13.14 -10.48
N LEU A 170 -30.50 -13.99 -10.77
CA LEU A 170 -30.69 -14.63 -12.08
C LEU A 170 -32.13 -14.40 -12.54
N SER A 171 -32.32 -13.87 -13.75
CA SER A 171 -33.64 -13.58 -14.34
C SER A 171 -33.68 -13.86 -15.85
N GLY A 172 -34.83 -13.65 -16.50
CA GLY A 172 -35.00 -13.88 -17.95
C GLY A 172 -35.56 -15.26 -18.32
N GLY A 173 -35.74 -15.52 -19.62
CA GLY A 173 -36.20 -16.82 -20.14
C GLY A 173 -37.65 -17.22 -19.78
N GLY A 174 -38.48 -16.25 -19.38
CA GLY A 174 -39.88 -16.46 -18.97
C GLY A 174 -40.06 -17.22 -17.66
N GLY A 175 -38.99 -17.42 -16.87
CA GLY A 175 -39.05 -18.07 -15.55
C GLY A 175 -39.01 -17.08 -14.39
N PRO A 176 -39.20 -17.55 -13.14
CA PRO A 176 -39.14 -16.69 -11.96
C PRO A 176 -37.73 -16.12 -11.76
N THR A 177 -37.66 -14.89 -11.23
CA THR A 177 -36.39 -14.31 -10.78
C THR A 177 -35.92 -15.05 -9.52
N ARG A 178 -34.65 -15.42 -9.48
CA ARG A 178 -34.00 -15.98 -8.30
C ARG A 178 -32.99 -14.98 -7.77
N SER A 179 -32.99 -14.73 -6.47
CA SER A 179 -31.97 -13.92 -5.80
C SER A 179 -31.48 -14.65 -4.55
N SER A 180 -30.23 -14.41 -4.18
CA SER A 180 -29.66 -14.90 -2.93
C SER A 180 -28.67 -13.90 -2.36
N THR A 181 -28.55 -13.90 -1.04
CA THR A 181 -27.52 -13.14 -0.32
C THR A 181 -26.85 -14.08 0.67
N SER A 182 -25.53 -14.01 0.76
CA SER A 182 -24.73 -14.79 1.70
C SER A 182 -23.68 -13.89 2.35
N SER A 183 -23.23 -14.25 3.54
CA SER A 183 -22.13 -13.55 4.20
C SER A 183 -21.44 -14.47 5.18
N GLY A 184 -20.17 -14.22 5.43
CA GLY A 184 -19.38 -15.03 6.34
C GLY A 184 -18.16 -14.31 6.89
N LEU A 185 -17.44 -15.02 7.74
CA LEU A 185 -16.15 -14.57 8.24
C LEU A 185 -15.04 -14.91 7.26
N TYR A 186 -14.01 -14.09 7.25
CA TYR A 186 -12.74 -14.33 6.58
C TYR A 186 -11.66 -14.44 7.66
N GLY A 187 -11.05 -15.61 7.84
CA GLY A 187 -10.10 -15.85 8.93
C GLY A 187 -10.74 -16.03 10.31
N PRO A 188 -9.94 -15.99 11.40
CA PRO A 188 -8.55 -15.54 11.43
C PRO A 188 -7.58 -16.53 10.77
N TYR A 189 -6.65 -15.99 9.98
CA TYR A 189 -5.51 -16.72 9.41
C TYR A 189 -4.21 -16.14 9.94
N ALA A 190 -3.16 -16.96 9.99
CA ALA A 190 -1.83 -16.44 10.28
C ALA A 190 -1.37 -15.56 9.11
N LEU A 191 -0.68 -14.45 9.41
CA LEU A 191 -0.19 -13.55 8.37
C LEU A 191 0.78 -14.23 7.41
N SER A 192 1.56 -15.22 7.88
CA SER A 192 2.45 -16.04 7.07
C SER A 192 1.74 -16.69 5.87
N ASP A 193 0.49 -17.10 6.07
CA ASP A 193 -0.28 -17.81 5.06
C ASP A 193 -0.77 -16.84 3.96
N TYR A 194 -0.82 -15.53 4.28
CA TYR A 194 -1.29 -14.47 3.39
C TYR A 194 -0.14 -13.69 2.72
N GLN A 195 1.10 -13.86 3.17
CA GLN A 195 2.27 -13.12 2.64
C GLN A 195 2.53 -13.39 1.16
N ALA A 196 2.20 -14.58 0.66
CA ALA A 196 2.31 -14.89 -0.78
C ALA A 196 1.41 -13.99 -1.65
N GLU A 197 0.33 -13.47 -1.09
CA GLU A 197 -0.64 -12.63 -1.80
C GLU A 197 -0.38 -11.13 -1.65
N VAL A 198 0.07 -10.70 -0.47
CA VAL A 198 0.21 -9.25 -0.14
C VAL A 198 1.63 -8.78 0.16
N GLY A 199 2.62 -9.68 0.10
CA GLY A 199 4.03 -9.44 0.43
C GLY A 199 4.31 -9.48 1.94
N THR A 200 5.53 -9.13 2.34
CA THR A 200 5.94 -9.12 3.77
C THR A 200 5.61 -7.82 4.51
N GLY A 201 5.14 -6.80 3.80
CA GLY A 201 4.93 -5.45 4.32
C GLY A 201 6.21 -4.58 4.35
N ALA A 202 7.38 -5.15 4.00
CA ALA A 202 8.62 -4.38 3.86
C ALA A 202 8.58 -3.49 2.61
N TRP A 203 9.34 -2.40 2.65
CA TRP A 203 9.45 -1.48 1.52
C TRP A 203 10.75 -0.68 1.59
N THR A 204 11.15 -0.12 0.45
CA THR A 204 12.37 0.66 0.30
C THR A 204 12.06 2.05 -0.21
N LEU A 205 12.67 3.07 0.41
CA LEU A 205 12.70 4.45 -0.09
C LEU A 205 14.05 4.72 -0.74
N ILE A 206 14.03 5.03 -2.02
CA ILE A 206 15.21 5.49 -2.78
C ILE A 206 15.04 6.99 -3.05
N LEU A 207 16.04 7.78 -2.72
CA LEU A 207 16.12 9.22 -3.00
C LEU A 207 17.26 9.47 -3.98
N ASP A 208 16.99 10.21 -5.05
CA ASP A 208 17.98 10.62 -6.04
C ASP A 208 18.03 12.15 -6.14
N PHE A 209 19.16 12.74 -5.72
CA PHE A 209 19.34 14.19 -5.62
C PHE A 209 19.84 14.76 -6.95
N SER A 210 18.99 15.51 -7.65
CA SER A 210 19.31 16.07 -8.97
C SER A 210 20.20 17.32 -8.92
N SER A 211 20.15 18.08 -7.82
CA SER A 211 21.08 19.19 -7.51
C SER A 211 20.77 19.79 -6.14
N ALA A 212 21.82 20.20 -5.41
CA ALA A 212 21.69 21.02 -4.21
C ALA A 212 22.13 22.46 -4.53
N SER A 213 21.29 23.45 -4.23
CA SER A 213 21.62 24.87 -4.41
C SER A 213 21.38 25.61 -3.10
N GLY A 214 22.46 26.11 -2.51
CA GLY A 214 22.42 26.73 -1.19
C GLY A 214 21.90 25.76 -0.15
N LYS A 215 20.81 26.09 0.55
CA LYS A 215 20.16 25.20 1.53
C LYS A 215 19.04 24.34 0.94
N THR A 216 18.77 24.46 -0.36
CA THR A 216 17.62 23.84 -1.01
C THR A 216 18.00 22.49 -1.59
N LEU A 217 17.14 21.50 -1.38
CA LEU A 217 17.28 20.14 -1.88
C LEU A 217 16.14 19.85 -2.85
N ALA A 218 16.43 19.18 -3.95
CA ALA A 218 15.43 18.72 -4.90
C ALA A 218 15.89 17.42 -5.58
N GLY A 219 14.93 16.63 -6.05
CA GLY A 219 15.21 15.38 -6.72
C GLY A 219 13.97 14.53 -6.96
N THR A 220 14.21 13.27 -7.25
CA THR A 220 13.19 12.24 -7.43
C THR A 220 13.30 11.22 -6.31
N ALA A 221 12.19 10.57 -5.99
CA ALA A 221 12.17 9.51 -5.01
C ALA A 221 11.30 8.37 -5.49
N THR A 222 11.60 7.18 -5.02
CA THR A 222 10.87 5.96 -5.37
C THR A 222 10.61 5.17 -4.11
N VAL A 223 9.35 4.81 -3.88
CA VAL A 223 8.99 3.78 -2.90
C VAL A 223 8.73 2.49 -3.64
N THR A 224 9.48 1.45 -3.29
CA THR A 224 9.28 0.09 -3.83
C THR A 224 8.79 -0.82 -2.72
N LEU A 225 7.60 -1.40 -2.90
CA LEU A 225 7.07 -2.44 -2.02
C LEU A 225 7.78 -3.77 -2.27
N ASP A 226 7.74 -4.67 -1.30
CA ASP A 226 8.30 -6.03 -1.42
C ASP A 226 7.73 -6.84 -2.58
N SER A 227 6.48 -6.56 -2.98
CA SER A 227 5.87 -7.13 -4.19
C SER A 227 6.52 -6.68 -5.51
N GLY A 228 7.41 -5.70 -5.46
CA GLY A 228 7.99 -5.03 -6.62
C GLY A 228 7.19 -3.83 -7.12
N THR A 229 6.00 -3.55 -6.55
CA THR A 229 5.20 -2.38 -6.93
C THR A 229 5.93 -1.08 -6.60
N VAL A 230 5.94 -0.16 -7.57
CA VAL A 230 6.71 1.09 -7.52
C VAL A 230 5.81 2.31 -7.48
N TYR A 231 6.05 3.18 -6.50
CA TYR A 231 5.41 4.49 -6.37
C TYR A 231 6.44 5.61 -6.57
N PRO A 232 6.41 6.33 -7.71
CA PRO A 232 7.36 7.41 -7.97
C PRO A 232 6.91 8.74 -7.33
N PHE A 233 7.88 9.53 -6.88
CA PHE A 233 7.72 10.82 -6.24
C PHE A 233 8.71 11.84 -6.82
N THR A 234 8.36 13.11 -6.71
CA THR A 234 9.33 14.21 -6.75
C THR A 234 9.43 14.82 -5.36
N PHE A 235 10.60 15.36 -5.01
CA PHE A 235 10.77 16.00 -3.71
C PHE A 235 11.44 17.36 -3.79
N THR A 236 11.08 18.20 -2.82
CA THR A 236 11.78 19.43 -2.48
C THR A 236 12.04 19.46 -0.99
N GLY A 237 13.06 20.19 -0.55
CA GLY A 237 13.41 20.20 0.86
C GLY A 237 14.46 21.25 1.22
N ALA A 238 14.83 21.23 2.50
CA ALA A 238 15.84 22.12 3.04
C ALA A 238 16.86 21.34 3.88
N PHE A 239 18.12 21.73 3.75
CA PHE A 239 19.25 21.28 4.57
C PHE A 239 19.58 22.32 5.65
N SER A 240 19.77 21.84 6.87
CA SER A 240 20.25 22.64 8.00
C SER A 240 21.72 22.34 8.26
N SER A 241 22.62 23.25 7.89
CA SER A 241 24.06 23.10 8.17
C SER A 241 24.41 23.15 9.67
N HIS A 242 23.48 23.62 10.52
CA HIS A 242 23.67 23.65 11.97
C HIS A 242 23.39 22.28 12.61
N THR A 243 22.39 21.55 12.12
CA THR A 243 21.97 20.25 12.69
C THR A 243 22.42 19.07 11.85
N GLY A 244 22.83 19.29 10.60
CA GLY A 244 23.07 18.23 9.62
C GLY A 244 21.81 17.60 9.05
N GLU A 245 20.63 18.05 9.48
CA GLU A 245 19.37 17.44 9.08
C GLU A 245 18.88 17.95 7.74
N SER A 246 18.24 17.07 6.98
CA SER A 246 17.50 17.43 5.77
C SER A 246 16.03 17.13 5.94
N LYS A 247 15.16 18.10 5.67
CA LYS A 247 13.70 17.91 5.69
C LYS A 247 13.16 17.96 4.27
N LEU A 248 12.59 16.84 3.82
CA LEU A 248 12.11 16.65 2.46
C LEU A 248 10.59 16.48 2.46
N ASN A 249 9.93 17.10 1.49
CA ASN A 249 8.52 16.90 1.17
C ASN A 249 8.44 16.20 -0.19
N LEU A 250 7.95 14.97 -0.18
CA LEU A 250 7.80 14.11 -1.34
C LEU A 250 6.33 14.14 -1.79
N LYS A 251 6.10 14.39 -3.08
CA LYS A 251 4.78 14.36 -3.71
C LYS A 251 4.74 13.28 -4.78
N GLY A 252 3.77 12.38 -4.70
CA GLY A 252 3.61 11.29 -5.65
C GLY A 252 3.26 11.81 -7.05
N VAL A 253 3.80 11.13 -8.07
CA VAL A 253 3.57 11.43 -9.49
C VAL A 253 3.09 10.17 -10.22
N SER A 254 2.50 10.33 -11.41
CA SER A 254 2.02 9.21 -12.23
C SER A 254 1.11 8.25 -11.43
N GLY A 255 1.40 6.95 -11.37
CA GLY A 255 0.64 5.97 -10.58
C GLY A 255 0.61 6.22 -9.06
N ALA A 256 1.45 7.12 -8.53
CA ALA A 256 1.48 7.49 -7.11
C ALA A 256 0.76 8.81 -6.78
N VAL A 257 0.04 9.42 -7.74
CA VAL A 257 -0.78 10.62 -7.45
C VAL A 257 -1.70 10.33 -6.26
N GLY A 258 -1.64 11.23 -5.26
CA GLY A 258 -2.35 11.08 -3.99
C GLY A 258 -1.50 10.61 -2.81
N SER A 259 -0.31 10.06 -3.07
CA SER A 259 0.69 9.76 -2.05
C SER A 259 1.53 11.00 -1.70
N MET A 260 1.88 11.14 -0.43
CA MET A 260 2.72 12.24 0.08
C MET A 260 3.54 11.76 1.27
N LEU A 261 4.82 12.13 1.33
CA LEU A 261 5.68 11.83 2.48
C LEU A 261 6.45 13.06 2.95
N GLN A 262 6.69 13.11 4.24
CA GLN A 262 7.67 13.98 4.88
C GLN A 262 8.79 13.09 5.39
N VAL A 263 10.03 13.39 4.99
CA VAL A 263 11.22 12.62 5.34
C VAL A 263 12.21 13.54 6.03
N THR A 264 12.73 13.14 7.18
CA THR A 264 13.90 13.78 7.79
C THR A 264 15.09 12.84 7.71
N LEU A 265 16.16 13.32 7.09
CA LEU A 265 17.47 12.65 7.08
C LEU A 265 18.33 13.25 8.19
N ASN A 266 19.09 12.42 8.91
CA ASN A 266 20.11 12.87 9.86
C ASN A 266 21.41 13.27 9.13
N SER A 267 22.44 13.66 9.89
CA SER A 267 23.76 14.02 9.37
C SER A 267 24.49 12.87 8.65
N SER A 268 24.04 11.63 8.84
CA SER A 268 24.55 10.42 8.18
C SER A 268 23.69 10.03 6.97
N ASN A 269 22.80 10.90 6.51
CA ASN A 269 21.90 10.69 5.38
C ASN A 269 20.92 9.51 5.55
N GLN A 270 20.68 9.07 6.78
CA GLN A 270 19.71 8.03 7.11
C GLN A 270 18.36 8.66 7.44
N ALA A 271 17.27 8.05 6.96
CA ALA A 271 15.91 8.48 7.27
C ALA A 271 15.56 8.13 8.71
N VAL A 272 15.58 9.14 9.58
CA VAL A 272 15.21 9.01 11.01
C VAL A 272 13.73 9.28 11.26
N PHE A 273 13.07 9.96 10.33
CA PHE A 273 11.64 10.22 10.37
C PHE A 273 11.05 10.07 8.97
N VAL A 274 9.97 9.29 8.85
CA VAL A 274 9.14 9.24 7.65
C VAL A 274 7.68 9.26 8.07
N SER A 275 6.92 10.23 7.58
CA SER A 275 5.47 10.28 7.83
C SER A 275 4.68 10.65 6.59
N GLY A 276 3.44 10.20 6.50
CA GLY A 276 2.56 10.54 5.39
C GLY A 276 1.74 9.35 4.93
N ARG A 277 1.45 9.29 3.62
CA ARG A 277 0.67 8.22 3.01
C ARG A 277 1.28 7.74 1.70
N ILE A 278 1.31 6.43 1.52
CA ILE A 278 1.67 5.76 0.26
C ILE A 278 0.52 4.83 -0.09
N ALA A 279 -0.04 4.97 -1.28
CA ALA A 279 -1.13 4.11 -1.77
C ALA A 279 -2.28 3.96 -0.74
N GLY A 280 -2.70 5.08 -0.14
CA GLY A 280 -3.77 5.12 0.87
C GLY A 280 -3.39 4.68 2.29
N GLN A 281 -2.19 4.13 2.48
CA GLN A 281 -1.70 3.59 3.75
C GLN A 281 -0.83 4.60 4.49
N THR A 282 -1.09 4.79 5.78
CA THR A 282 -0.34 5.75 6.60
C THR A 282 0.99 5.17 7.04
N VAL A 283 2.06 5.94 6.84
CA VAL A 283 3.40 5.68 7.38
C VAL A 283 3.68 6.67 8.51
N ASN A 284 4.29 6.18 9.59
CA ASN A 284 4.79 7.00 10.68
C ASN A 284 5.99 6.30 11.35
N LEU A 285 7.11 6.32 10.65
CA LEU A 285 8.39 5.82 11.12
C LEU A 285 9.07 6.89 11.97
N ARG A 286 9.46 6.49 13.19
CA ARG A 286 10.37 7.23 14.07
C ARG A 286 11.43 6.24 14.54
N GLN A 287 12.68 6.49 14.16
CA GLN A 287 13.84 5.72 14.64
C GLN A 287 14.49 6.43 15.83
#